data_AF-A0A6P0VQ34-F1
#
_entry.id   AF-A0A6P0VQ34-F1
#
_cell.length_a   1.000
_cell.length_b   1.000
_cell.length_c   1.000
_cell.angle_alpha   90.00
_cell.angle_beta   90.00
_cell.angle_gamma   90.00
#
_symmetry.space_group_name_H-M   'P 1'
#
loop_
_entity.id
_entity.type
_entity.pdbx_description
1 polymer ?
#
loop_
_entity_poly.entity_id
_entity_poly.type
_entity_poly.pdbx_seq_one_letter_code
_entity_poly.pdbx_strand_id
1 'polypeptide(L)'
;MAIQSATNTDNSLALTTAVPLTRHPAAVYLSTLGKGSRYTMKQSLNAIAAMLTNGECDHLTLNWAALKYEHIAAVQAALIGRYEPATAQKMMCALRRVLKEARKLRLIDGEIYEAAVDLPPIKSTKNLRGRALSKDDSPCGAVDCAKKGRTSWGRVI
;
A
#
# COMPACT_ATOMS: atom_id res chain seq x y z
N MET A 1 -30.61 -33.26 4.98
CA MET A 1 -29.15 -33.07 4.89
C MET A 1 -28.84 -32.45 3.54
N ALA A 2 -28.85 -31.12 3.47
CA ALA A 2 -28.37 -30.33 2.33
C ALA A 2 -27.81 -29.05 2.93
N ILE A 3 -26.51 -28.89 2.75
CA ILE A 3 -25.64 -27.92 3.42
C ILE A 3 -25.96 -26.54 2.88
N GLN A 4 -26.16 -25.59 3.81
CA GLN A 4 -26.59 -24.22 3.56
C GLN A 4 -25.74 -23.51 2.49
N SER A 5 -26.43 -22.93 1.52
CA SER A 5 -25.95 -21.82 0.71
C SER A 5 -25.52 -20.67 1.63
N ALA A 6 -24.27 -20.23 1.51
CA ALA A 6 -23.81 -18.96 2.10
C ALA A 6 -23.09 -18.15 1.02
N THR A 7 -23.87 -17.58 0.10
CA THR A 7 -23.46 -16.39 -0.64
C THR A 7 -23.51 -15.21 0.33
N ASN A 8 -22.50 -15.11 1.21
CA ASN A 8 -22.32 -13.91 2.02
C ASN A 8 -21.71 -12.84 1.12
N THR A 9 -22.59 -12.06 0.51
CA THR A 9 -22.32 -10.74 -0.06
C THR A 9 -22.12 -9.76 1.09
N ASP A 10 -21.17 -10.02 1.98
CA ASP A 10 -20.86 -9.13 3.09
C ASP A 10 -19.67 -8.28 2.65
N ASN A 11 -19.95 -7.02 2.36
CA ASN A 11 -19.00 -5.97 1.98
C ASN A 11 -18.05 -5.59 3.14
N SER A 12 -17.80 -6.52 4.07
CA SER A 12 -17.04 -6.28 5.28
C SER A 12 -15.55 -6.35 4.97
N LEU A 13 -14.95 -5.17 4.98
CA LEU A 13 -13.52 -4.97 4.87
C LEU A 13 -12.77 -5.42 6.13
N ALA A 14 -13.47 -5.84 7.19
CA ALA A 14 -12.89 -6.31 8.43
C ALA A 14 -12.71 -7.83 8.44
N LEU A 15 -11.54 -8.30 8.84
CA LEU A 15 -11.27 -9.72 9.09
C LEU A 15 -11.93 -10.12 10.42
N THR A 16 -13.02 -10.88 10.34
CA THR A 16 -13.72 -11.45 11.51
C THR A 16 -12.89 -12.54 12.22
N THR A 17 -11.80 -13.01 11.61
CA THR A 17 -10.95 -14.08 12.17
C THR A 17 -9.47 -13.74 12.00
N ALA A 18 -8.67 -13.97 13.05
CA ALA A 18 -7.24 -13.71 13.03
C ALA A 18 -6.53 -14.64 12.02
N VAL A 19 -6.17 -14.10 10.85
CA VAL A 19 -5.41 -14.83 9.83
C VAL A 19 -3.97 -15.01 10.31
N PRO A 20 -3.34 -16.18 10.12
CA PRO A 20 -1.93 -16.35 10.45
C PRO A 20 -1.06 -15.34 9.70
N LEU A 21 -0.05 -14.78 10.38
CA LEU A 21 0.84 -13.74 9.83
C LEU A 21 1.52 -14.14 8.50
N THR A 22 1.70 -15.44 8.26
CA THR A 22 2.26 -16.00 7.02
C THR A 22 1.33 -15.89 5.81
N ARG A 23 0.02 -15.75 6.05
CA ARG A 23 -1.01 -15.64 5.01
C ARG A 23 -1.60 -14.23 4.90
N HIS A 24 -1.18 -13.32 5.79
CA HIS A 24 -1.61 -11.93 5.75
C HIS A 24 -0.73 -11.12 4.78
N PRO A 25 -1.26 -10.59 3.66
CA PRO A 25 -0.44 -10.00 2.60
C PRO A 25 0.36 -8.77 3.08
N ALA A 26 -0.22 -7.95 3.98
CA ALA A 26 0.51 -6.82 4.56
C ALA A 26 1.67 -7.26 5.47
N ALA A 27 1.51 -8.37 6.21
CA ALA A 27 2.54 -8.87 7.11
C ALA A 27 3.70 -9.50 6.30
N VAL A 28 3.36 -10.25 5.25
CA VAL A 28 4.33 -10.78 4.29
C VAL A 28 5.11 -9.63 3.65
N TYR A 29 4.42 -8.59 3.14
CA TYR A 29 5.07 -7.42 2.57
C TYR A 29 6.01 -6.71 3.56
N LEU A 30 5.56 -6.43 4.79
CA LEU A 30 6.39 -5.79 5.81
C LEU A 30 7.62 -6.65 6.19
N SER A 31 7.49 -7.97 6.14
CA SER A 31 8.60 -8.90 6.40
C SER A 31 9.68 -8.83 5.32
N THR A 32 9.33 -8.48 4.08
CA THR A 32 10.31 -8.28 2.98
C THR A 32 11.13 -7.00 3.09
N LEU A 33 10.72 -6.05 3.94
CA LEU A 33 11.38 -4.74 4.08
C LEU A 33 12.50 -4.78 5.14
N GLY A 34 13.49 -3.90 4.99
CA GLY A 34 14.49 -3.63 6.03
C GLY A 34 13.89 -2.88 7.24
N LYS A 35 14.46 -3.08 8.44
CA LYS A 35 13.92 -2.56 9.72
C LYS A 35 13.56 -1.07 9.69
N GLY A 36 14.38 -0.23 9.06
CA GLY A 36 14.12 1.23 8.96
C GLY A 36 12.93 1.61 8.07
N SER A 37 12.64 0.85 7.02
CA SER A 37 11.53 1.14 6.11
C SER A 37 10.19 0.55 6.58
N ARG A 38 10.25 -0.53 7.39
CA ARG A 38 9.06 -1.19 7.95
C ARG A 38 8.16 -0.24 8.71
N TYR A 39 8.73 0.61 9.58
CA TYR A 39 7.95 1.53 10.41
C TYR A 39 7.13 2.49 9.54
N THR A 40 7.78 3.16 8.58
CA THR A 40 7.13 4.11 7.67
C THR A 40 6.07 3.44 6.80
N MET A 41 6.33 2.23 6.30
CA MET A 41 5.38 1.49 5.47
C MET A 41 4.19 0.98 6.29
N LYS A 42 4.42 0.53 7.53
CA LYS A 42 3.36 0.16 8.47
C LYS A 42 2.43 1.34 8.74
N GLN A 43 2.99 2.51 9.06
CA GLN A 43 2.18 3.72 9.27
C GLN A 43 1.36 4.10 8.03
N SER A 44 1.94 3.94 6.84
CA SER A 44 1.24 4.20 5.58
C SER A 44 0.06 3.24 5.38
N LEU A 45 0.24 1.96 5.69
CA LEU A 45 -0.82 0.95 5.58
C LEU A 45 -1.91 1.12 6.63
N ASN A 46 -1.53 1.49 7.87
CA ASN A 46 -2.50 1.81 8.93
C ASN A 46 -3.36 3.01 8.57
N ALA A 47 -2.77 4.06 8.01
CA ALA A 47 -3.54 5.22 7.56
C ALA A 47 -4.54 4.85 6.45
N ILE A 48 -4.16 3.97 5.52
CA ILE A 48 -5.07 3.48 4.48
C ILE A 48 -6.19 2.62 5.07
N ALA A 49 -5.86 1.70 5.98
CA ALA A 49 -6.85 0.86 6.66
C ALA A 49 -7.86 1.71 7.43
N ALA A 50 -7.37 2.69 8.21
CA ALA A 50 -8.21 3.63 8.93
C ALA A 50 -9.11 4.46 8.00
N MET A 51 -8.66 4.85 6.80
CA MET A 51 -9.51 5.57 5.84
C MET A 51 -10.64 4.70 5.28
N LEU A 52 -10.37 3.41 5.07
CA LEU A 52 -11.35 2.47 4.51
C LEU A 52 -12.41 2.04 5.51
N THR A 53 -12.04 1.90 6.78
CA THR A 53 -12.93 1.40 7.85
C THR A 53 -13.22 2.47 8.89
N ASN A 54 -13.02 3.74 8.55
CA ASN A 54 -13.23 4.88 9.44
C ASN A 54 -12.52 4.76 10.82
N GLY A 55 -11.35 4.11 10.86
CA GLY A 55 -10.53 3.91 12.06
C GLY A 55 -10.76 2.60 12.81
N GLU A 56 -11.71 1.76 12.38
CA GLU A 56 -12.01 0.50 13.09
C GLU A 56 -10.99 -0.63 12.84
N CYS A 57 -10.25 -0.57 11.73
CA CYS A 57 -9.28 -1.59 11.34
C CYS A 57 -7.86 -1.03 11.19
N ASP A 58 -6.91 -1.91 11.47
CA ASP A 58 -5.46 -1.70 11.33
C ASP A 58 -4.93 -2.53 10.14
N HIS A 59 -3.66 -2.39 9.76
CA HIS A 59 -3.08 -3.09 8.61
C HIS A 59 -3.16 -4.61 8.67
N LEU A 60 -3.39 -5.21 9.85
CA LEU A 60 -3.54 -6.65 10.07
C LEU A 60 -5.00 -7.11 10.17
N THR A 61 -5.95 -6.21 10.44
CA THR A 61 -7.36 -6.56 10.59
C THR A 61 -8.16 -6.21 9.34
N LEU A 62 -7.61 -5.40 8.44
CA LEU A 62 -8.21 -5.11 7.15
C LEU A 62 -8.06 -6.30 6.18
N ASN A 63 -9.17 -6.72 5.57
CA ASN A 63 -9.18 -7.69 4.50
C ASN A 63 -8.72 -7.06 3.17
N TRP A 64 -7.42 -7.06 2.93
CA TRP A 64 -6.83 -6.58 1.68
C TRP A 64 -7.31 -7.35 0.43
N ALA A 65 -7.84 -8.56 0.60
CA ALA A 65 -8.34 -9.38 -0.51
C ALA A 65 -9.78 -9.03 -0.92
N ALA A 66 -10.55 -8.37 -0.05
CA ALA A 66 -11.89 -7.88 -0.36
C ALA A 66 -11.87 -6.52 -1.09
N LEU A 67 -10.69 -5.93 -1.31
CA LEU A 67 -10.56 -4.66 -2.00
C LEU A 67 -10.92 -4.81 -3.48
N LYS A 68 -11.88 -4.01 -3.92
CA LYS A 68 -12.28 -3.85 -5.32
C LYS A 68 -11.73 -2.55 -5.87
N TYR A 69 -11.84 -2.38 -7.19
CA TYR A 69 -11.48 -1.14 -7.88
C TYR A 69 -12.09 0.10 -7.22
N GLU A 70 -13.36 0.02 -6.82
CA GLU A 70 -14.10 1.11 -6.17
C GLU A 70 -13.39 1.61 -4.90
N HIS A 71 -12.95 0.68 -4.04
CA HIS A 71 -12.23 0.99 -2.81
C HIS A 71 -10.85 1.61 -3.10
N ILE A 72 -10.14 1.11 -4.12
CA ILE A 72 -8.80 1.58 -4.48
C ILE A 72 -8.88 3.00 -5.05
N ALA A 73 -9.85 3.27 -5.92
CA ALA A 73 -10.11 4.59 -6.48
C ALA A 73 -10.50 5.61 -5.39
N ALA A 74 -11.36 5.22 -4.46
CA ALA A 74 -11.75 6.06 -3.32
C ALA A 74 -10.54 6.41 -2.43
N VAL A 75 -9.68 5.44 -2.11
CA VAL A 75 -8.45 5.68 -1.35
C VAL A 75 -7.53 6.63 -2.10
N GLN A 76 -7.31 6.44 -3.39
CA GLN A 76 -6.46 7.34 -4.17
C GLN A 76 -6.99 8.78 -4.14
N ALA A 77 -8.29 8.98 -4.35
CA ALA A 77 -8.91 10.30 -4.30
C ALA A 77 -8.76 10.94 -2.90
N ALA A 78 -9.00 10.17 -1.84
CA ALA A 78 -8.86 10.63 -0.47
C ALA A 78 -7.40 11.01 -0.13
N LEU A 79 -6.42 10.24 -0.63
CA LEU A 79 -5.01 10.53 -0.42
C LEU A 79 -4.56 11.80 -1.13
N ILE A 80 -5.03 12.03 -2.37
CA ILE A 80 -4.73 13.25 -3.13
C ILE A 80 -5.33 14.48 -2.43
N GLY A 81 -6.53 14.35 -1.84
CA GLY A 81 -7.17 15.47 -1.13
C GLY A 81 -6.55 15.80 0.24
N ARG A 82 -5.89 14.83 0.90
CA ARG A 82 -5.37 15.00 2.27
C ARG A 82 -3.86 15.13 2.40
N TYR A 83 -3.09 14.68 1.41
CA TYR A 83 -1.63 14.62 1.50
C TYR A 83 -0.94 15.27 0.30
N GLU A 84 0.32 15.67 0.51
CA GLU A 84 1.19 16.06 -0.60
C GLU A 84 1.34 14.92 -1.61
N PRO A 85 1.49 15.24 -2.92
CA PRO A 85 1.50 14.23 -3.98
C PRO A 85 2.63 13.21 -3.83
N ALA A 86 3.76 13.59 -3.23
CA ALA A 86 4.85 12.67 -2.91
C ALA A 86 4.47 11.64 -1.83
N THR A 87 3.71 12.06 -0.82
CA THR A 87 3.26 11.20 0.28
C THR A 87 2.13 10.30 -0.17
N ALA A 88 1.14 10.84 -0.89
CA ALA A 88 0.05 10.05 -1.49
C ALA A 88 0.60 8.97 -2.43
N GLN A 89 1.57 9.32 -3.29
CA GLN A 89 2.22 8.35 -4.17
C GLN A 89 2.93 7.24 -3.39
N LYS A 90 3.64 7.57 -2.30
CA LYS A 90 4.31 6.58 -1.44
C LYS A 90 3.29 5.61 -0.84
N MET A 91 2.17 6.12 -0.35
CA MET A 91 1.09 5.32 0.24
C MET A 91 0.45 4.41 -0.82
N MET A 92 0.18 4.92 -2.02
CA MET A 92 -0.30 4.10 -3.14
C MET A 92 0.71 3.03 -3.58
N CYS A 93 2.02 3.33 -3.55
CA CYS A 93 3.05 2.33 -3.80
C CYS A 93 3.02 1.20 -2.76
N ALA A 94 2.78 1.53 -1.48
CA ALA A 94 2.65 0.53 -0.43
C ALA A 94 1.42 -0.36 -0.65
N LEU A 95 0.27 0.25 -0.98
CA LEU A 95 -0.97 -0.47 -1.30
C LEU A 95 -0.78 -1.47 -2.45
N ARG A 96 -0.22 -1.01 -3.58
CA ARG A 96 0.04 -1.87 -4.75
C ARG A 96 0.96 -3.03 -4.43
N ARG A 97 1.94 -2.84 -3.53
CA ARG A 97 2.83 -3.91 -3.08
C ARG A 97 2.10 -4.95 -2.25
N VAL A 98 1.22 -4.53 -1.34
CA VAL A 98 0.38 -5.45 -0.57
C VAL A 98 -0.56 -6.25 -1.48
N LEU A 99 -1.20 -5.60 -2.45
CA LEU A 99 -2.04 -6.30 -3.45
C LEU A 99 -1.24 -7.28 -4.30
N LYS A 100 0.01 -6.95 -4.66
CA LYS A 100 0.91 -7.88 -5.35
C LYS A 100 1.20 -9.13 -4.52
N GLU A 101 1.45 -8.96 -3.22
CA GLU A 101 1.64 -10.12 -2.32
C GLU A 101 0.34 -10.90 -2.12
N ALA A 102 -0.82 -10.24 -2.06
CA ALA A 102 -2.12 -10.91 -2.03
C ALA A 102 -2.37 -11.78 -3.27
N ARG A 103 -1.97 -11.29 -4.46
CA ARG A 103 -2.00 -12.07 -5.71
C ARG A 103 -1.07 -13.28 -5.65
N LYS A 104 0.16 -13.13 -5.14
CA LYS A 104 1.10 -14.25 -4.96
C LYS A 104 0.56 -15.31 -4.00
N LEU A 105 -0.17 -14.89 -2.97
CA LEU A 105 -0.85 -15.77 -2.02
C LEU A 105 -2.17 -16.36 -2.56
N ARG A 106 -2.54 -16.05 -3.82
CA ARG A 106 -3.80 -16.45 -4.46
C ARG A 106 -5.04 -16.07 -3.66
N LEU A 107 -5.00 -14.92 -2.99
CA LEU A 107 -6.15 -14.37 -2.26
C LEU A 107 -7.04 -13.49 -3.14
N ILE A 108 -6.47 -12.90 -4.19
CA ILE A 108 -7.17 -12.07 -5.17
C ILE A 108 -6.93 -12.58 -6.58
N ASP A 109 -7.87 -12.27 -7.47
CA ASP A 109 -7.71 -12.50 -8.90
C ASP A 109 -6.73 -11.48 -9.55
N GLY A 110 -6.18 -11.84 -10.71
CA GLY A 110 -5.33 -10.97 -11.51
C GLY A 110 -6.04 -9.70 -11.96
N GLU A 111 -7.33 -9.77 -12.28
CA GLU A 111 -8.12 -8.62 -12.74
C GLU A 111 -8.19 -7.51 -11.68
N ILE A 112 -8.38 -7.89 -10.41
CA ILE A 112 -8.40 -6.93 -9.28
C ILE A 112 -7.04 -6.24 -9.12
N TYR A 113 -5.96 -6.99 -9.32
CA TYR A 113 -4.60 -6.44 -9.27
C TYR A 113 -4.33 -5.50 -10.45
N GLU A 114 -4.75 -5.86 -11.65
CA GLU A 114 -4.60 -5.05 -12.86
C GLU A 114 -5.36 -3.73 -12.72
N ALA A 115 -6.61 -3.80 -12.25
CA ALA A 115 -7.41 -2.63 -11.92
C ALA A 115 -6.69 -1.71 -10.92
N ALA A 116 -5.98 -2.25 -9.91
CA ALA A 116 -5.24 -1.45 -8.94
C ALA A 116 -3.99 -0.75 -9.53
N VAL A 117 -3.39 -1.34 -10.56
CA VAL A 117 -2.19 -0.83 -11.22
C VAL A 117 -2.55 0.19 -12.31
N ASP A 118 -3.71 0.01 -12.95
CA ASP A 118 -4.22 0.88 -14.02
C ASP A 118 -4.58 2.30 -13.53
N LEU A 119 -4.75 2.50 -12.22
CA LEU A 119 -5.04 3.84 -11.69
C LEU A 119 -3.96 4.87 -12.10
N PRO A 120 -4.40 6.09 -12.49
CA PRO A 120 -3.51 7.11 -13.00
C PRO A 120 -2.44 7.46 -11.97
N PRO A 121 -1.16 7.58 -12.36
CA PRO A 121 -0.10 7.93 -11.44
C PRO A 121 -0.31 9.34 -10.87
N ILE A 122 -0.07 9.51 -9.57
CA ILE A 122 -0.19 10.80 -8.91
C ILE A 122 0.96 11.69 -9.39
N LYS A 123 0.62 12.79 -10.07
CA LYS A 123 1.59 13.76 -10.57
C LYS A 123 2.25 14.47 -9.38
N SER A 124 3.46 14.04 -9.04
CA SER A 124 4.31 14.77 -8.09
C SER A 124 5.23 15.70 -8.86
N THR A 125 5.03 17.01 -8.69
CA THR A 125 6.02 18.00 -9.09
C THR A 125 7.16 17.91 -8.09
N LYS A 126 8.27 17.25 -8.46
CA LYS A 126 9.50 17.32 -7.67
C LYS A 126 10.03 18.73 -7.75
N ASN A 127 9.65 19.57 -6.78
CA ASN A 127 10.45 20.74 -6.47
C ASN A 127 11.70 20.21 -5.74
N LEU A 128 12.75 19.93 -6.50
CA LEU A 128 14.07 19.67 -5.95
C LEU A 128 14.52 20.95 -5.24
N ARG A 129 14.13 21.13 -3.97
CA ARG A 129 14.81 22.09 -3.10
C ARG A 129 16.21 21.55 -2.85
N GLY A 130 17.11 21.89 -3.77
CA GLY A 130 18.53 21.65 -3.65
C GLY A 130 19.00 22.28 -2.35
N ARG A 131 19.38 21.44 -1.38
CA ARG A 131 20.46 21.81 -0.49
C ARG A 131 21.72 21.78 -1.34
N ALA A 132 22.19 22.95 -1.76
CA ALA A 132 23.57 23.11 -2.18
C ALA A 132 24.44 22.74 -0.97
N LEU A 133 24.99 21.53 -0.97
CA LEU A 133 26.05 21.15 -0.04
C LEU A 133 27.31 21.87 -0.54
N SER A 134 27.66 22.97 0.12
CA SER A 134 29.01 23.52 0.01
C SER A 134 29.99 22.47 0.55
N LYS A 135 31.08 22.26 -0.18
CA LYS A 135 32.04 21.18 0.01
C LYS A 135 33.00 21.49 1.15
N ASP A 136 32.64 21.27 2.41
CA ASP A 136 33.62 21.31 3.49
C ASP A 136 33.26 20.31 4.61
N ASP A 137 34.14 19.31 4.73
CA ASP A 137 34.57 18.56 5.93
C ASP A 137 33.62 17.64 6.75
N SER A 138 33.97 16.34 6.67
CA SER A 138 33.95 15.27 7.71
C SER A 138 32.65 14.64 8.29
N PRO A 139 32.73 13.35 8.73
CA PRO A 139 31.67 12.36 8.55
C PRO A 139 30.97 11.93 9.85
N CYS A 140 29.63 11.92 9.90
CA CYS A 140 28.87 11.13 10.87
C CYS A 140 27.38 11.03 10.50
N GLY A 141 26.89 9.79 10.36
CA GLY A 141 25.52 9.31 10.53
C GLY A 141 24.32 10.20 10.19
N ALA A 142 23.68 9.95 9.04
CA ALA A 142 22.25 10.19 8.87
C ALA A 142 21.69 9.38 7.69
N VAL A 143 20.80 8.44 8.01
CA VAL A 143 19.68 7.92 7.20
C VAL A 143 19.92 7.80 5.69
N ASP A 144 20.23 6.57 5.27
CA ASP A 144 20.16 6.10 3.89
C ASP A 144 18.69 6.05 3.43
N CYS A 145 18.11 7.24 3.21
CA CYS A 145 16.81 7.43 2.57
C CYS A 145 16.99 7.25 1.06
N ALA A 146 17.04 5.98 0.66
CA ALA A 146 16.53 5.45 -0.59
C ALA A 146 16.61 6.39 -1.81
N LYS A 147 17.81 6.57 -2.36
CA LYS A 147 17.94 6.74 -3.81
C LYS A 147 17.54 5.44 -4.49
N LYS A 148 16.24 5.17 -4.63
CA LYS A 148 15.78 4.16 -5.59
C LYS A 148 15.43 4.86 -6.90
N GLY A 149 16.23 4.53 -7.90
CA GLY A 149 16.16 5.06 -9.24
C GLY A 149 14.79 4.93 -9.86
N ARG A 150 14.59 5.79 -10.86
CA ARG A 150 13.57 5.71 -11.90
C ARG A 150 13.25 4.25 -12.26
N THR A 151 11.99 3.87 -12.07
CA THR A 151 11.29 2.97 -12.99
C THR A 151 10.01 3.75 -13.30
N SER A 152 9.94 4.48 -14.40
CA SER A 152 9.56 3.89 -15.69
C SER A 152 8.73 2.64 -15.45
N TRP A 153 7.46 2.84 -15.11
CA TRP A 153 6.46 1.85 -15.44
C TRP A 153 6.18 2.09 -16.91
N GLY A 154 7.06 1.50 -17.71
CA GLY A 154 6.88 1.38 -19.13
C GLY A 154 5.57 0.65 -19.35
N ARG A 155 4.79 1.23 -20.26
CA ARG A 155 3.88 0.52 -21.15
C ARG A 155 4.45 -0.85 -21.52
N VAL A 156 3.93 -1.90 -20.90
CA VAL A 156 3.90 -3.31 -21.29
C VAL A 156 2.73 -3.84 -20.45
N ILE A 157 1.53 -4.06 -20.95
CA ILE A 157 1.03 -4.51 -22.26
C ILE A 157 -0.27 -3.74 -22.51
#